data_AF-A0A6N9U6B2-F1
#
_entry.id   AF-A0A6N9U6B2-F1
#
_cell.length_a   1.000
_cell.length_b   1.000
_cell.length_c   1.000
_cell.angle_alpha   90.00
_cell.angle_beta   90.00
_cell.angle_gamma   90.00
#
_symmetry.space_group_name_H-M   'P 1'
#
loop_
_entity.id
_entity.type
_entity.pdbx_description
1 polymer ?
#
loop_
_entity_poly.entity_id
_entity_poly.type
_entity_poly.pdbx_seq_one_letter_code
_entity_poly.pdbx_strand_id
1 'polypeptide(L)'
;MPLPPEELRAILAPVDLVWARLDRAAARRLVEVAARSELKRVEGFAGRTDAARVLADRLVRRLDEQLRTGGPITDPVGWLLARGLPQRQQCGDDRCDDWVLLDSGRDCPRCGDRQADRRAQRHAVAAAVDAAMPGASETERRAATDRQLHGTVTARSWAKAYERGQYRARQAEAKAARAVAVLADDVPAAPVGAVVLPAPRPAAAVPAPVLEREFADVDEDQELVLKDLIPDQVSDWRVRAMKDHSVVFDHIDRYGEPSARRLFSNQLVNEAQHLSGLGHLNLGYSAPNELVRDSG
;
A
#
# COMPACT_ATOMS: atom_id res chain seq x y z
N MET A 1 7.04 0.64 -35.80
CA MET A 1 6.65 0.37 -34.41
C MET A 1 5.98 -0.99 -34.36
N PRO A 2 6.41 -1.95 -33.51
CA PRO A 2 5.78 -3.26 -33.48
C PRO A 2 4.38 -3.14 -32.85
N LEU A 3 3.40 -3.67 -33.58
CA LEU A 3 2.02 -3.75 -33.12
C LEU A 3 1.91 -4.70 -31.93
N PRO A 4 0.92 -4.51 -31.05
CA PRO A 4 0.56 -5.53 -30.08
C PRO A 4 0.22 -6.87 -30.77
N PRO A 5 0.35 -7.99 -30.04
CA PRO A 5 -0.25 -9.26 -30.42
C PRO A 5 -1.72 -9.09 -30.82
N GLU A 6 -2.17 -9.83 -31.84
CA GLU A 6 -3.47 -9.64 -32.48
C GLU A 6 -4.63 -9.67 -31.49
N GLU A 7 -4.57 -10.58 -30.52
CA GLU A 7 -5.57 -10.74 -29.47
C GLU A 7 -5.68 -9.54 -28.52
N LEU A 8 -4.64 -8.71 -28.44
CA LEU A 8 -4.60 -7.51 -27.59
C LEU A 8 -4.82 -6.20 -28.36
N ARG A 9 -4.84 -6.23 -29.71
CA ARG A 9 -4.94 -5.01 -30.51
C ARG A 9 -6.19 -4.21 -30.21
N ALA A 10 -7.36 -4.87 -30.14
CA ALA A 10 -8.62 -4.19 -29.83
C ALA A 10 -8.62 -3.56 -28.43
N ILE A 11 -7.98 -4.24 -27.46
CA ILE A 11 -7.89 -3.78 -26.07
C ILE A 11 -6.98 -2.56 -25.96
N LEU A 12 -5.81 -2.60 -26.61
CA LEU A 12 -4.78 -1.56 -26.50
C LEU A 12 -4.94 -0.43 -27.52
N ALA A 13 -5.87 -0.54 -28.48
CA ALA A 13 -6.15 0.51 -29.46
C ALA A 13 -6.42 1.90 -28.85
N PRO A 14 -7.16 2.05 -27.74
CA PRO A 14 -7.37 3.36 -27.12
C PRO A 14 -6.11 4.04 -26.58
N VAL A 15 -5.04 3.27 -26.39
CA VAL A 15 -3.76 3.72 -25.81
C VAL A 15 -2.62 3.42 -26.77
N ASP A 16 -2.88 3.40 -28.07
CA ASP A 16 -1.90 3.12 -29.13
C ASP A 16 -0.69 4.09 -29.10
N LEU A 17 -0.92 5.37 -28.81
CA LEU A 17 0.12 6.37 -28.64
C LEU A 17 0.96 6.14 -27.38
N VAL A 18 0.34 5.61 -26.32
CA VAL A 18 1.07 5.21 -25.10
C VAL A 18 1.88 3.94 -25.41
N TRP A 19 1.29 3.00 -26.13
CA TRP A 19 1.93 1.76 -26.59
C TRP A 19 3.16 2.03 -27.46
N ALA A 20 3.05 3.00 -28.37
CA ALA A 20 4.11 3.40 -29.27
C ALA A 20 5.40 3.84 -28.56
N ARG A 21 5.26 4.34 -27.33
CA ARG A 21 6.36 4.83 -26.48
C ARG A 21 7.05 3.72 -25.67
N LEU A 22 6.58 2.47 -25.75
CA LEU A 22 7.29 1.35 -25.16
C LEU A 22 8.41 0.89 -26.10
N ASP A 23 9.64 1.36 -25.91
CA ASP A 23 10.74 1.04 -26.81
C ASP A 23 11.33 -0.36 -26.57
N ARG A 24 11.30 -0.84 -25.32
CA ARG A 24 11.93 -2.11 -24.91
C ARG A 24 10.97 -3.29 -25.07
N ALA A 25 11.44 -4.36 -25.69
CA ALA A 25 10.66 -5.61 -25.83
C ALA A 25 10.23 -6.20 -24.47
N ALA A 26 11.08 -6.10 -23.44
CA ALA A 26 10.73 -6.52 -22.08
C ALA A 26 9.56 -5.73 -21.50
N ALA A 27 9.51 -4.42 -21.74
CA ALA A 27 8.42 -3.56 -21.26
C ALA A 27 7.09 -3.92 -21.95
N ARG A 28 7.12 -4.17 -23.27
CA ARG A 28 5.94 -4.65 -24.01
C ARG A 28 5.42 -5.97 -23.45
N ARG A 29 6.31 -6.94 -23.20
CA ARG A 29 5.94 -8.24 -22.59
C ARG A 29 5.25 -8.07 -21.22
N LEU A 30 5.73 -7.15 -20.38
CA LEU A 30 5.10 -6.89 -19.08
C LEU A 30 3.66 -6.37 -19.24
N VAL A 31 3.46 -5.40 -20.12
CA VAL A 31 2.12 -4.86 -20.42
C VAL A 31 1.22 -5.92 -21.03
N GLU A 32 1.72 -6.74 -21.95
CA GLU A 32 0.94 -7.82 -22.56
C GLU A 32 0.50 -8.85 -21.52
N VAL A 33 1.39 -9.24 -20.59
CA VAL A 33 1.03 -10.16 -19.49
C VAL A 33 -0.04 -9.55 -18.60
N ALA A 34 0.09 -8.27 -18.24
CA ALA A 34 -0.91 -7.57 -17.45
C ALA A 34 -2.26 -7.47 -18.18
N ALA A 35 -2.25 -7.15 -19.48
CA ALA A 35 -3.44 -7.06 -20.30
C ALA A 35 -4.15 -8.42 -20.43
N ARG A 36 -3.42 -9.52 -20.62
CA ARG A 36 -3.99 -10.88 -20.64
C ARG A 36 -4.58 -11.28 -19.29
N SER A 37 -3.93 -10.91 -18.18
CA SER A 37 -4.44 -11.16 -16.83
C SER A 37 -5.76 -10.41 -16.58
N GLU A 38 -5.83 -9.14 -16.97
CA GLU A 38 -7.06 -8.35 -16.83
C GLU A 38 -8.15 -8.84 -17.78
N LEU A 39 -7.82 -9.23 -19.01
CA LEU A 39 -8.78 -9.84 -19.93
C LEU A 39 -9.43 -11.08 -19.30
N LYS A 40 -8.63 -12.01 -18.77
CA LYS A 40 -9.13 -13.22 -18.10
C LYS A 40 -10.03 -12.90 -16.91
N ARG A 41 -9.71 -11.85 -16.13
CA ARG A 41 -10.56 -11.39 -15.03
C ARG A 41 -11.91 -10.89 -15.54
N VAL A 42 -11.90 -10.08 -16.58
CA VAL A 42 -13.12 -9.50 -17.18
C VAL A 42 -13.99 -10.56 -17.84
N GLU A 43 -13.39 -11.55 -18.50
CA GLU A 43 -14.11 -12.71 -19.06
C GLU A 43 -14.95 -13.44 -18.01
N GLY A 44 -14.49 -13.46 -16.75
CA GLY A 44 -15.19 -14.10 -15.64
C GLY A 44 -16.57 -13.52 -15.32
N PHE A 45 -16.87 -12.28 -15.76
CA PHE A 45 -18.17 -11.64 -15.51
C PHE A 45 -18.83 -11.01 -16.74
N ALA A 46 -18.06 -10.58 -17.75
CA ALA A 46 -18.59 -10.01 -18.99
C ALA A 46 -18.72 -11.06 -20.11
N GLY A 47 -18.12 -12.25 -19.94
CA GLY A 47 -18.03 -13.25 -20.99
C GLY A 47 -16.99 -12.92 -22.06
N ARG A 48 -16.61 -13.93 -22.84
CA ARG A 48 -15.51 -13.82 -23.83
C ARG A 48 -15.78 -12.82 -24.95
N THR A 49 -17.04 -12.67 -25.35
CA THR A 49 -17.44 -11.78 -26.44
C THR A 49 -17.24 -10.31 -26.08
N ASP A 50 -17.58 -9.92 -24.85
CA ASP A 50 -17.60 -8.52 -24.43
C ASP A 50 -16.35 -8.08 -23.69
N ALA A 51 -15.54 -9.03 -23.18
CA ALA A 51 -14.41 -8.70 -22.30
C ALA A 51 -13.37 -7.76 -22.92
N ALA A 52 -13.04 -7.95 -24.21
CA ALA A 52 -12.10 -7.08 -24.90
C ALA A 52 -12.61 -5.63 -25.00
N ARG A 53 -13.89 -5.47 -25.33
CA ARG A 53 -14.56 -4.15 -25.39
C ARG A 53 -14.60 -3.49 -24.02
N VAL A 54 -15.00 -4.22 -22.98
CA VAL A 54 -15.05 -3.72 -21.60
C VAL A 54 -13.68 -3.23 -21.12
N LEU A 55 -12.61 -3.95 -21.45
CA LEU A 55 -11.25 -3.55 -21.07
C LEU A 55 -10.75 -2.34 -21.90
N ALA A 56 -11.10 -2.27 -23.19
CA ALA A 56 -10.83 -1.10 -24.02
C ALA A 56 -11.56 0.16 -23.49
N ASP A 57 -12.85 0.06 -23.19
CA ASP A 57 -13.65 1.14 -22.61
C ASP A 57 -13.08 1.61 -21.26
N ARG A 58 -12.56 0.68 -20.45
CA ARG A 58 -11.83 1.02 -19.23
C ARG A 58 -10.60 1.88 -19.53
N LEU A 59 -9.80 1.50 -20.52
CA LEU A 59 -8.60 2.26 -20.91
C LEU A 59 -8.94 3.64 -21.46
N VAL A 60 -10.03 3.78 -22.23
CA VAL A 60 -10.57 5.09 -22.66
C VAL A 60 -10.84 5.97 -21.45
N ARG A 61 -11.64 5.48 -20.47
CA ARG A 61 -11.96 6.27 -19.26
C ARG A 61 -10.71 6.70 -18.49
N ARG A 62 -9.71 5.82 -18.39
CA ARG A 62 -8.45 6.11 -17.69
C ARG A 62 -7.61 7.14 -18.42
N LEU A 63 -7.56 7.07 -19.75
CA LEU A 63 -6.87 8.06 -20.56
C LEU A 63 -7.56 9.42 -20.45
N ASP A 64 -8.88 9.46 -20.54
CA ASP A 64 -9.67 10.69 -20.36
C ASP A 64 -9.47 11.31 -18.96
N GLU A 65 -9.43 10.49 -17.91
CA GLU A 65 -9.09 10.94 -16.56
C GLU A 65 -7.68 11.54 -16.51
N GLN A 66 -6.70 10.85 -17.07
CA GLN A 66 -5.30 11.31 -17.11
C GLN A 66 -5.17 12.65 -17.82
N LEU A 67 -5.85 12.82 -18.96
CA LEU A 67 -5.81 14.06 -19.74
C LEU A 67 -6.50 15.23 -19.01
N ARG A 68 -7.55 14.95 -18.22
CA ARG A 68 -8.26 15.99 -17.46
C ARG A 68 -7.54 16.42 -16.18
N THR A 69 -6.95 15.49 -15.42
CA THR A 69 -6.48 15.77 -14.05
C THR A 69 -5.03 15.38 -13.80
N GLY A 70 -4.44 14.52 -14.62
CA GLY A 70 -3.13 13.91 -14.36
C GLY A 70 -1.95 14.51 -15.13
N GLY A 71 -2.19 15.39 -16.11
CA GLY A 71 -1.15 15.93 -16.98
C GLY A 71 -0.57 14.88 -17.95
N PRO A 72 0.59 15.14 -18.58
CA PRO A 72 1.18 14.23 -19.56
C PRO A 72 1.66 12.92 -18.89
N ILE A 73 1.50 11.80 -19.60
CA ILE A 73 2.04 10.51 -19.16
C ILE A 73 3.56 10.54 -19.33
N THR A 74 4.32 10.61 -18.24
CA THR A 74 5.79 10.63 -18.26
C THR A 74 6.41 9.24 -18.30
N ASP A 75 5.81 8.27 -17.60
CA ASP A 75 6.17 6.84 -17.62
C ASP A 75 5.02 6.01 -18.24
N PRO A 76 5.09 5.66 -19.54
CA PRO A 76 4.08 4.84 -20.21
C PRO A 76 3.89 3.46 -19.58
N VAL A 77 4.98 2.83 -19.14
CA VAL A 77 4.95 1.47 -18.59
C VAL A 77 4.30 1.50 -17.22
N GLY A 78 4.78 2.38 -16.32
CA GLY A 78 4.20 2.57 -15.01
C GLY A 78 2.74 3.00 -15.07
N TRP A 79 2.38 3.87 -16.02
CA TRP A 79 0.98 4.28 -16.19
C TRP A 79 0.08 3.10 -16.57
N LEU A 80 0.46 2.28 -17.56
CA LEU A 80 -0.32 1.11 -17.97
C LEU A 80 -0.44 0.09 -16.83
N LEU A 81 0.66 -0.20 -16.12
CA LEU A 81 0.70 -1.23 -15.09
C LEU A 81 0.08 -0.81 -13.74
N ALA A 82 0.06 0.48 -13.41
CA ALA A 82 -0.44 0.96 -12.13
C ALA A 82 -1.79 1.68 -12.22
N ARG A 83 -2.14 2.26 -13.38
CA ARG A 83 -3.33 3.12 -13.52
C ARG A 83 -4.28 2.70 -14.63
N GLY A 84 -3.74 2.30 -15.78
CA GLY A 84 -4.52 2.01 -16.98
C GLY A 84 -5.22 0.65 -16.93
N LEU A 85 -4.43 -0.43 -16.83
CA LEU A 85 -4.94 -1.79 -16.86
C LEU A 85 -5.63 -2.21 -15.54
N PRO A 86 -5.06 -1.97 -14.34
CA PRO A 86 -5.63 -2.49 -13.12
C PRO A 86 -7.06 -2.01 -12.86
N GLN A 87 -7.91 -2.95 -12.43
CA GLN A 87 -9.24 -2.62 -11.93
C GLN A 87 -9.14 -1.85 -10.61
N ARG A 88 -9.88 -0.74 -10.49
CA ARG A 88 -9.96 0.08 -9.28
C ARG A 88 -11.22 -0.25 -8.51
N GLN A 89 -11.19 -1.37 -7.77
CA GLN A 89 -12.34 -1.80 -6.97
C GLN A 89 -12.51 -0.90 -5.72
N GLN A 90 -13.65 -0.20 -5.64
CA GLN A 90 -14.03 0.61 -4.47
C GLN A 90 -14.92 -0.18 -3.48
N CYS A 91 -15.50 -1.27 -3.96
CA CYS A 91 -16.31 -2.19 -3.18
C CYS A 91 -15.97 -3.65 -3.49
N GLY A 92 -16.54 -4.58 -2.73
CA GLY A 92 -16.33 -6.02 -2.93
C GLY A 92 -17.20 -6.62 -4.03
N ASP A 93 -17.68 -5.83 -5.00
CA ASP A 93 -18.25 -6.37 -6.24
C ASP A 93 -17.11 -6.48 -7.26
N ASP A 94 -16.86 -7.68 -7.75
CA ASP A 94 -15.77 -7.94 -8.71
C ASP A 94 -15.96 -7.25 -10.06
N ARG A 95 -17.17 -6.76 -10.35
CA ARG A 95 -17.48 -5.99 -11.56
C ARG A 95 -17.27 -4.49 -11.36
N CYS A 96 -17.06 -4.03 -10.12
CA CYS A 96 -16.90 -2.62 -9.81
C CYS A 96 -15.53 -2.11 -10.28
N ASP A 97 -15.55 -1.06 -11.07
CA ASP A 97 -14.37 -0.29 -11.42
C ASP A 97 -14.70 1.18 -11.26
N ASP A 98 -14.14 1.78 -10.22
CA ASP A 98 -14.29 3.20 -9.91
C ASP A 98 -15.74 3.71 -10.02
N TRP A 99 -16.61 3.15 -9.16
CA TRP A 99 -18.04 3.48 -9.06
C TRP A 99 -18.90 3.01 -10.23
N VAL A 100 -18.35 2.36 -11.26
CA VAL A 100 -19.09 1.85 -12.41
C VAL A 100 -19.03 0.33 -12.46
N LEU A 101 -20.11 -0.33 -12.87
CA LEU A 101 -20.12 -1.76 -13.18
C LEU A 101 -19.60 -1.99 -14.59
N LEU A 102 -18.57 -2.80 -14.72
CA LEU A 102 -17.90 -3.05 -15.99
C LEU A 102 -18.74 -3.86 -16.99
N ASP A 103 -19.67 -4.69 -16.52
CA ASP A 103 -20.54 -5.50 -17.38
C ASP A 103 -21.62 -4.67 -18.09
N SER A 104 -22.04 -3.57 -17.48
CA SER A 104 -23.22 -2.81 -17.90
C SER A 104 -22.98 -1.31 -18.08
N GLY A 105 -21.83 -0.78 -17.65
CA GLY A 105 -21.49 0.64 -17.69
C GLY A 105 -22.32 1.51 -16.73
N ARG A 106 -23.18 0.92 -15.90
CA ARG A 106 -24.05 1.63 -14.96
C ARG A 106 -23.31 1.96 -13.66
N ASP A 107 -23.82 2.93 -12.91
CA ASP A 107 -23.35 3.18 -11.55
C ASP A 107 -23.46 1.93 -10.68
N CYS A 108 -22.44 1.70 -9.86
CA CYS A 108 -22.37 0.57 -8.95
C CYS A 108 -23.25 0.81 -7.73
N PRO A 109 -24.35 0.04 -7.54
CA PRO A 109 -25.27 0.25 -6.43
C PRO A 109 -24.57 0.06 -5.08
N ARG A 110 -23.67 -0.92 -4.95
CA ARG A 110 -22.89 -1.13 -3.72
C ARG A 110 -21.99 0.05 -3.37
N CYS A 111 -21.46 0.74 -4.38
CA CYS A 111 -20.70 1.96 -4.12
C CYS A 111 -21.63 3.09 -3.67
N GLY A 112 -22.81 3.21 -4.29
CA GLY A 112 -23.88 4.12 -3.88
C GLY A 112 -24.30 3.91 -2.41
N ASP A 113 -24.58 2.67 -2.02
CA ASP A 113 -24.91 2.29 -0.64
C ASP A 113 -23.79 2.70 0.32
N ARG A 114 -22.54 2.37 -0.01
CA ARG A 114 -21.38 2.80 0.80
C ARG A 114 -21.26 4.31 0.94
N GLN A 115 -21.63 5.07 -0.10
CA GLN A 115 -21.62 6.52 -0.03
C GLN A 115 -22.75 7.04 0.85
N ALA A 116 -23.94 6.44 0.76
CA ALA A 116 -25.07 6.72 1.64
C ALA A 116 -24.71 6.44 3.11
N ASP A 117 -24.11 5.29 3.40
CA ASP A 117 -23.63 4.93 4.74
C ASP A 117 -22.62 5.96 5.28
N ARG A 118 -21.64 6.37 4.46
CA ARG A 118 -20.68 7.42 4.85
C ARG A 118 -21.33 8.77 5.08
N ARG A 119 -22.40 9.11 4.35
CA ARG A 119 -23.18 10.34 4.60
C ARG A 119 -23.94 10.22 5.92
N ALA A 120 -24.66 9.12 6.12
CA ALA A 120 -25.41 8.86 7.35
C ALA A 120 -24.49 8.89 8.59
N GLN A 121 -23.31 8.26 8.51
CA GLN A 121 -22.32 8.29 9.59
C GLN A 121 -21.87 9.72 9.91
N ARG A 122 -21.55 10.54 8.90
CA ARG A 122 -21.15 11.93 9.10
C ARG A 122 -22.25 12.75 9.74
N HIS A 123 -23.50 12.58 9.31
CA HIS A 123 -24.65 13.25 9.91
C HIS A 123 -24.87 12.81 11.36
N ALA A 124 -24.75 11.51 11.66
CA ALA A 124 -24.88 11.00 13.02
C ALA A 124 -23.80 11.55 13.95
N VAL A 125 -22.54 11.64 13.49
CA VAL A 125 -21.45 12.24 14.26
C VAL A 125 -21.69 13.73 14.50
N ALA A 126 -22.07 14.48 13.46
CA ALA A 126 -22.39 15.91 13.59
C ALA A 126 -23.52 16.14 14.61
N ALA A 127 -24.62 15.39 14.51
CA ALA A 127 -25.74 15.48 15.44
C ALA A 127 -25.33 15.13 16.89
N ALA A 128 -24.45 14.15 17.08
CA ALA A 128 -23.93 13.81 18.41
C ALA A 128 -23.06 14.93 18.98
N VAL A 129 -22.23 15.57 18.17
CA VAL A 129 -21.42 16.74 18.57
C VAL A 129 -22.30 17.94 18.91
N ASP A 130 -23.33 18.21 18.10
CA ASP A 130 -24.31 19.27 18.36
C ASP A 130 -25.01 19.07 19.71
N ALA A 131 -25.45 17.84 20.00
CA ALA A 131 -26.06 17.51 21.29
C ALA A 131 -25.09 17.62 22.48
N ALA A 132 -23.80 17.31 22.27
CA ALA A 132 -22.78 17.36 23.32
C ALA A 132 -22.24 18.79 23.57
N MET A 133 -22.41 19.71 22.63
CA MET A 133 -21.84 21.07 22.67
C MET A 133 -22.89 22.17 22.41
N PRO A 134 -23.98 22.24 23.21
CA PRO A 134 -25.10 23.14 22.92
C PRO A 134 -24.76 24.64 22.97
N GLY A 135 -23.72 25.02 23.71
CA GLY A 135 -23.25 26.41 23.83
C GLY A 135 -22.10 26.79 22.90
N ALA A 136 -21.56 25.84 22.13
CA ALA A 136 -20.44 26.12 21.24
C ALA A 136 -20.90 26.82 19.97
N SER A 137 -20.01 27.57 19.32
CA SER A 137 -20.24 28.13 17.99
C SER A 137 -20.24 27.03 16.91
N GLU A 138 -20.81 27.34 15.73
CA GLU A 138 -20.85 26.40 14.60
C GLU A 138 -19.44 25.96 14.16
N THR A 139 -18.47 26.87 14.18
CA THR A 139 -17.08 26.57 13.81
C THR A 139 -16.43 25.59 14.79
N GLU A 140 -16.68 25.74 16.10
CA GLU A 140 -16.21 24.82 17.13
C GLU A 140 -16.82 23.43 16.98
N ARG A 141 -18.13 23.35 16.72
CA ARG A 141 -18.84 22.08 16.50
C ARG A 141 -18.38 21.39 15.22
N ARG A 142 -18.12 22.15 14.15
CA ARG A 142 -17.54 21.61 12.91
C ARG A 142 -16.14 21.05 13.14
N ALA A 143 -15.27 21.80 13.82
CA ALA A 143 -13.93 21.33 14.16
C ALA A 143 -13.96 20.07 15.06
N ALA A 144 -14.91 19.99 16.01
CA ALA A 144 -15.09 18.80 16.84
C ALA A 144 -15.58 17.59 16.02
N THR A 145 -16.53 17.79 15.10
CA THR A 145 -17.01 16.77 14.16
C THR A 145 -15.86 16.23 13.30
N ASP A 146 -15.06 17.11 12.71
CA ASP A 146 -13.92 16.74 11.87
C ASP A 146 -12.87 15.95 12.66
N ARG A 147 -12.55 16.39 13.89
CA ARG A 147 -11.65 15.63 14.79
C ARG A 147 -12.17 14.23 15.10
N GLN A 148 -13.46 14.08 15.39
CA GLN A 148 -14.05 12.79 15.72
C GLN A 148 -14.11 11.85 14.52
N LEU A 149 -14.47 12.36 13.34
CA LEU A 149 -14.43 11.61 12.09
C LEU A 149 -13.01 11.17 11.74
N HIS A 150 -12.05 12.08 11.85
CA HIS A 150 -10.64 11.79 11.62
C HIS A 150 -10.14 10.70 12.58
N GLY A 151 -10.40 10.83 13.88
CA GLY A 151 -10.03 9.83 14.88
C GLY A 151 -10.61 8.45 14.58
N THR A 152 -11.85 8.38 14.13
CA THR A 152 -12.51 7.10 13.75
C THR A 152 -11.84 6.46 12.54
N VAL A 153 -11.53 7.25 11.50
CA VAL A 153 -10.85 6.76 10.29
C VAL A 153 -9.44 6.28 10.61
N THR A 154 -8.71 7.04 11.44
CA THR A 154 -7.37 6.70 11.92
C THR A 154 -7.39 5.41 12.74
N ALA A 155 -8.24 5.29 13.76
CA ALA A 155 -8.34 4.04 14.54
C ALA A 155 -8.62 2.82 13.65
N ARG A 156 -9.51 2.95 12.65
CA ARG A 156 -9.81 1.88 11.70
C ARG A 156 -8.63 1.54 10.79
N SER A 157 -7.85 2.54 10.35
CA SER A 157 -6.69 2.29 9.49
C SER A 157 -5.58 1.55 10.24
N TRP A 158 -5.37 1.90 11.52
CA TRP A 158 -4.43 1.23 12.43
C TRP A 158 -4.83 -0.22 12.70
N ALA A 159 -6.11 -0.47 13.03
CA ALA A 159 -6.62 -1.83 13.22
C ALA A 159 -6.38 -2.71 11.99
N LYS A 160 -6.68 -2.20 10.79
CA LYS A 160 -6.41 -2.93 9.53
C LYS A 160 -4.93 -3.14 9.27
N ALA A 161 -4.08 -2.18 9.60
CA ALA A 161 -2.63 -2.32 9.44
C ALA A 161 -2.09 -3.42 10.36
N TYR A 162 -2.56 -3.44 11.60
CA TYR A 162 -2.26 -4.48 12.58
C TYR A 162 -2.70 -5.86 12.09
N GLU A 163 -3.95 -6.02 11.65
CA GLU A 163 -4.47 -7.27 11.08
C GLU A 163 -3.63 -7.78 9.89
N ARG A 164 -3.22 -6.88 8.98
CA ARG A 164 -2.33 -7.23 7.86
C ARG A 164 -0.94 -7.63 8.34
N GLY A 165 -0.41 -6.98 9.37
CA GLY A 165 0.85 -7.34 10.00
C GLY A 165 0.79 -8.77 10.54
N GLN A 166 -0.26 -9.10 11.29
CA GLN A 166 -0.52 -10.44 11.82
C GLN A 166 -0.60 -11.49 10.70
N TYR A 167 -1.33 -11.19 9.62
CA TYR A 167 -1.43 -12.10 8.48
C TYR A 167 -0.07 -12.36 7.81
N ARG A 168 0.74 -11.31 7.64
CA ARG A 168 2.10 -11.44 7.06
C ARG A 168 3.04 -12.23 7.96
N ALA A 169 2.97 -12.03 9.28
CA ALA A 169 3.74 -12.82 10.25
C ALA A 169 3.40 -14.31 10.12
N ARG A 170 2.11 -14.66 10.13
CA ARG A 170 1.66 -16.05 9.92
C ARG A 170 2.11 -16.63 8.59
N GLN A 171 2.08 -15.85 7.52
CA GLN A 171 2.61 -16.30 6.22
C GLN A 171 4.12 -16.53 6.25
N ALA A 172 4.88 -15.66 6.91
CA ALA A 172 6.32 -15.80 7.05
C ALA A 172 6.68 -17.04 7.87
N GLU A 173 5.99 -17.27 8.99
CA GLU A 173 6.12 -18.49 9.80
C GLU A 173 5.79 -19.74 8.99
N ALA A 174 4.67 -19.76 8.26
CA ALA A 174 4.30 -20.89 7.42
C ALA A 174 5.32 -21.15 6.29
N LYS A 175 5.89 -20.09 5.71
CA LYS A 175 6.96 -20.20 4.70
C LYS A 175 8.25 -20.74 5.31
N ALA A 176 8.63 -20.27 6.50
CA ALA A 176 9.80 -20.75 7.22
C ALA A 176 9.65 -22.23 7.61
N ALA A 177 8.50 -22.62 8.14
CA ALA A 177 8.19 -24.02 8.46
C ALA A 177 8.28 -24.92 7.23
N ARG A 178 7.76 -24.48 6.07
CA ARG A 178 7.92 -25.21 4.81
C ARG A 178 9.37 -25.32 4.36
N ALA A 179 10.17 -24.27 4.52
CA ALA A 179 11.59 -24.31 4.17
C ALA A 179 12.38 -25.28 5.08
N VAL A 180 12.09 -25.30 6.39
CA VAL A 180 12.68 -26.26 7.34
C VAL A 180 12.29 -27.69 7.01
N ALA A 181 11.02 -27.94 6.65
CA ALA A 181 10.57 -29.28 6.23
C ALA A 181 11.29 -29.78 4.97
N VAL A 182 11.47 -28.91 3.97
CA VAL A 182 12.23 -29.26 2.74
C VAL A 182 13.69 -29.63 3.06
N LEU A 183 14.32 -28.92 4.01
CA LEU A 183 15.70 -29.23 4.43
C LEU A 183 15.81 -30.52 5.27
N ALA A 184 14.72 -30.95 5.92
CA ALA A 184 14.68 -32.18 6.71
C ALA A 184 14.50 -33.45 5.83
N ASP A 185 13.79 -33.33 4.70
CA ASP A 185 13.62 -34.43 3.73
C ASP A 185 14.89 -34.70 2.89
N ASP A 186 15.86 -33.77 2.86
CA ASP A 186 17.15 -33.94 2.18
C ASP A 186 18.21 -34.69 3.02
N VAL A 187 17.84 -35.26 4.18
CA VAL A 187 18.72 -36.17 4.93
C VAL A 187 18.64 -37.57 4.31
N PRO A 188 19.68 -38.09 3.64
CA PRO A 188 19.62 -39.42 3.03
C PRO A 188 19.42 -40.47 4.12
N ALA A 189 18.37 -41.28 3.96
CA ALA A 189 18.15 -42.45 4.80
C ALA A 189 19.38 -43.36 4.72
N ALA A 190 20.15 -43.40 5.81
CA ALA A 190 21.26 -44.32 5.95
C ALA A 190 20.73 -45.77 5.86
N PRO A 191 21.38 -46.67 5.10
CA PRO A 191 20.93 -48.05 4.98
C PRO A 191 21.07 -48.76 6.34
N VAL A 192 19.96 -49.33 6.80
CA VAL A 192 19.90 -50.16 8.01
C VAL A 192 20.69 -51.48 7.81
N GLY A 193 21.85 -51.58 8.46
CA GLY A 193 22.61 -52.82 8.65
C GLY A 193 22.38 -53.39 10.05
N ALA A 194 22.17 -54.71 10.13
CA ALA A 194 21.79 -55.44 11.33
C ALA A 194 22.96 -55.72 12.31
N VAL A 195 22.67 -55.49 13.61
CA VAL A 195 23.05 -56.20 14.87
C VAL A 195 24.51 -56.69 15.11
N VAL A 196 25.10 -56.31 16.27
CA VAL A 196 25.64 -57.17 17.38
C VAL A 196 26.32 -56.30 18.48
N LEU A 197 26.04 -56.58 19.76
CA LEU A 197 26.71 -56.09 21.00
C LEU A 197 27.76 -57.12 21.48
N PRO A 198 28.89 -56.73 22.14
CA PRO A 198 28.92 -56.46 23.60
C PRO A 198 29.93 -55.39 24.11
N ALA A 199 29.82 -55.01 25.40
CA ALA A 199 30.58 -53.98 26.17
C ALA A 199 31.63 -54.60 27.14
N PRO A 200 32.41 -53.90 28.03
CA PRO A 200 32.51 -52.44 28.36
C PRO A 200 33.92 -51.80 28.68
N ARG A 201 34.02 -50.44 28.53
CA ARG A 201 34.73 -49.36 29.33
C ARG A 201 36.29 -49.29 29.50
N PRO A 202 36.92 -48.12 29.88
CA PRO A 202 36.44 -46.72 30.04
C PRO A 202 37.36 -45.54 29.53
N ALA A 203 36.79 -44.32 29.59
CA ALA A 203 37.34 -42.97 29.89
C ALA A 203 38.08 -42.11 28.81
N ALA A 204 37.46 -40.97 28.39
CA ALA A 204 37.88 -39.59 28.77
C ALA A 204 37.06 -38.47 28.04
N ALA A 205 36.69 -37.43 28.82
CA ALA A 205 36.55 -35.98 28.52
C ALA A 205 35.54 -35.41 27.47
N VAL A 206 34.35 -34.96 27.95
CA VAL A 206 33.74 -33.59 28.01
C VAL A 206 34.22 -32.47 27.03
N PRO A 207 33.43 -31.42 26.61
CA PRO A 207 31.96 -31.22 26.48
C PRO A 207 31.51 -30.69 25.07
N ALA A 208 30.17 -30.58 24.91
CA ALA A 208 29.46 -29.89 23.82
C ALA A 208 29.53 -28.35 23.88
N PRO A 209 29.16 -27.64 22.80
CA PRO A 209 28.51 -26.35 22.92
C PRO A 209 27.04 -26.43 22.49
N VAL A 210 26.19 -26.14 23.46
CA VAL A 210 24.84 -25.58 23.27
C VAL A 210 25.02 -24.19 22.67
N LEU A 211 24.33 -23.90 21.56
CA LEU A 211 24.04 -22.53 21.14
C LEU A 211 22.53 -22.41 21.00
N GLU A 212 21.89 -22.22 22.15
CA GLU A 212 20.64 -21.46 22.22
C GLU A 212 20.97 -20.04 21.73
N ARG A 213 20.34 -19.65 20.63
CA ARG A 213 20.49 -18.32 20.06
C ARG A 213 19.50 -17.42 20.80
N GLU A 214 19.96 -16.82 21.89
CA GLU A 214 19.26 -15.71 22.53
C GLU A 214 19.14 -14.55 21.54
N PHE A 215 17.92 -14.24 21.11
CA PHE A 215 17.61 -12.95 20.51
C PHE A 215 17.56 -11.95 21.66
N ALA A 216 18.60 -11.12 21.78
CA ALA A 216 18.56 -9.98 22.68
C ALA A 216 17.45 -9.02 22.21
N ASP A 217 16.44 -8.84 23.05
CA ASP A 217 15.53 -7.70 23.00
C ASP A 217 16.37 -6.42 23.03
N VAL A 218 16.29 -5.62 21.97
CA VAL A 218 16.95 -4.32 21.91
C VAL A 218 16.06 -3.31 22.62
N ASP A 219 16.50 -2.97 23.82
CA ASP A 219 16.01 -1.95 24.75
C ASP A 219 15.63 -0.62 24.05
N GLU A 220 14.43 -0.10 24.33
CA GLU A 220 13.85 1.08 23.68
C GLU A 220 14.49 2.41 24.12
N ASP A 221 15.43 2.38 25.07
CA ASP A 221 16.04 3.57 25.69
C ASP A 221 17.54 3.79 25.38
N GLN A 222 18.13 3.10 24.39
CA GLN A 222 19.51 3.40 23.98
C GLN A 222 19.61 4.73 23.21
N GLU A 223 20.23 5.72 23.84
CA GLU A 223 20.69 6.97 23.26
C GLU A 223 21.53 6.71 22.00
N LEU A 224 20.94 6.95 20.82
CA LEU A 224 21.53 6.63 19.51
C LEU A 224 22.71 7.55 19.19
N VAL A 225 23.92 7.18 19.62
CA VAL A 225 25.15 7.79 19.13
C VAL A 225 25.47 7.18 17.75
N LEU A 226 25.33 7.98 16.68
CA LEU A 226 25.50 7.55 15.28
C LEU A 226 26.84 6.86 14.94
N LYS A 227 27.85 6.94 15.83
CA LYS A 227 29.16 6.31 15.64
C LYS A 227 29.16 4.80 15.97
N ASP A 228 28.15 4.30 16.67
CA ASP A 228 28.14 2.95 17.23
C ASP A 228 27.09 2.02 16.59
N LEU A 229 26.40 2.47 15.53
CA LEU A 229 25.40 1.69 14.80
C LEU A 229 26.05 0.70 13.81
N ILE A 230 25.71 -0.58 13.94
CA ILE A 230 26.10 -1.64 13.00
C ILE A 230 25.33 -1.47 11.68
N PRO A 231 25.91 -1.80 10.51
CA PRO A 231 25.23 -1.65 9.21
C PRO A 231 23.82 -2.24 9.13
N ASP A 232 23.57 -3.37 9.80
CA ASP A 232 22.25 -4.01 9.85
C ASP A 232 21.22 -3.17 10.61
N GLN A 233 21.63 -2.52 11.71
CA GLN A 233 20.76 -1.61 12.47
C GLN A 233 20.41 -0.37 11.65
N VAL A 234 21.37 0.19 10.89
CA VAL A 234 21.09 1.30 9.96
C VAL A 234 20.06 0.89 8.90
N SER A 235 20.16 -0.34 8.39
CA SER A 235 19.18 -0.89 7.45
C SER A 235 17.79 -1.00 8.08
N ASP A 236 17.71 -1.52 9.31
CA ASP A 236 16.44 -1.65 10.05
C ASP A 236 15.79 -0.30 10.33
N TRP A 237 16.58 0.71 10.73
CA TRP A 237 16.10 2.08 10.91
C TRP A 237 15.55 2.68 9.61
N ARG A 238 16.20 2.44 8.46
CA ARG A 238 15.69 2.90 7.16
C ARG A 238 14.41 2.19 6.75
N VAL A 239 14.34 0.87 6.93
CA VAL A 239 13.14 0.08 6.64
C VAL A 239 11.98 0.52 7.52
N ARG A 240 12.25 0.86 8.79
CA ARG A 240 11.26 1.42 9.71
C ARG A 240 10.80 2.81 9.26
N ALA A 241 11.72 3.71 8.95
CA ALA A 241 11.43 5.05 8.45
C ALA A 241 10.66 5.07 7.11
N MET A 242 10.87 4.09 6.23
CA MET A 242 10.09 3.92 5.00
C MET A 242 8.64 3.46 5.24
N LYS A 243 8.41 2.74 6.35
CA LYS A 243 7.07 2.26 6.74
C LYS A 243 6.33 3.31 7.56
N ASP A 244 7.07 4.08 8.35
CA ASP A 244 6.57 5.12 9.22
C ASP A 244 7.51 6.33 9.21
N HIS A 245 7.06 7.41 8.58
CA HIS A 245 7.83 8.63 8.43
C HIS A 245 7.91 9.44 9.74
N SER A 246 7.08 9.12 10.75
CA SER A 246 7.15 9.76 12.09
C SER A 246 8.51 9.53 12.76
N VAL A 247 9.10 8.36 12.52
CA VAL A 247 10.43 7.97 13.01
C VAL A 247 11.53 8.91 12.51
N VAL A 248 11.38 9.50 11.32
CA VAL A 248 12.32 10.50 10.81
C VAL A 248 12.16 11.80 11.58
N PHE A 249 10.92 12.21 11.88
CA PHE A 249 10.64 13.44 12.64
C PHE A 249 11.07 13.34 14.09
N ASP A 250 10.75 12.24 14.77
CA ASP A 250 11.18 12.00 16.15
C ASP A 250 12.72 12.01 16.28
N HIS A 251 13.41 11.51 15.26
CA HIS A 251 14.88 11.55 15.21
C HIS A 251 15.43 12.94 14.92
N ILE A 252 14.76 13.73 14.07
CA ILE A 252 15.11 15.14 13.82
C ILE A 252 14.93 15.96 15.10
N ASP A 253 13.83 15.77 15.82
CA ASP A 253 13.51 16.50 17.04
C ASP A 253 14.48 16.17 18.18
N ARG A 254 14.93 14.91 18.24
CA ARG A 254 15.84 14.43 19.30
C ARG A 254 17.32 14.67 19.00
N TYR A 255 17.75 14.57 17.73
CA TYR A 255 19.17 14.57 17.36
C TYR A 255 19.55 15.53 16.21
N GLY A 256 18.58 16.23 15.64
CA GLY A 256 18.76 17.23 14.58
C GLY A 256 18.75 16.66 13.16
N GLU A 257 18.39 17.52 12.20
CA GLU A 257 18.31 17.16 10.77
C GLU A 257 19.62 16.63 10.16
N PRO A 258 20.82 17.17 10.47
CA PRO A 258 22.07 16.63 9.93
C PRO A 258 22.33 15.18 10.35
N SER A 259 21.87 14.79 11.53
CA SER A 259 21.94 13.43 12.06
C SER A 259 20.97 12.51 11.32
N ALA A 260 19.73 12.94 11.14
CA ALA A 260 18.70 12.21 10.39
C ALA A 260 19.12 11.96 8.92
N ARG A 261 19.72 12.95 8.25
CA ARG A 261 20.19 12.82 6.85
C ARG A 261 21.29 11.76 6.68
N ARG A 262 22.16 11.60 7.69
CA ARG A 262 23.20 10.56 7.70
C ARG A 262 22.60 9.16 7.89
N LEU A 263 21.64 9.03 8.81
CA LEU A 263 21.01 7.76 9.12
C LEU A 263 20.05 7.30 8.01
N PHE A 264 19.15 8.17 7.58
CA PHE A 264 17.99 7.83 6.72
C PHE A 264 18.18 8.11 5.23
N SER A 265 19.28 8.75 4.84
CA SER A 265 19.54 9.33 3.51
C SER A 265 18.77 10.63 3.23
N ASN A 266 19.36 11.48 2.39
CA ASN A 266 18.75 12.76 1.98
C ASN A 266 17.39 12.60 1.31
N GLN A 267 17.21 11.52 0.53
CA GLN A 267 15.97 11.28 -0.20
C GLN A 267 14.81 10.97 0.75
N LEU A 268 15.03 10.14 1.77
CA LEU A 268 13.98 9.74 2.71
C LEU A 268 13.57 10.90 3.63
N VAL A 269 14.53 11.74 4.04
CA VAL A 269 14.24 12.95 4.82
C VAL A 269 13.43 13.96 4.01
N ASN A 270 13.80 14.17 2.74
CA ASN A 270 13.06 15.08 1.86
C ASN A 270 11.64 14.55 1.56
N GLU A 271 11.48 13.24 1.36
CA GLU A 271 10.17 12.61 1.16
C GLU A 271 9.28 12.75 2.40
N ALA A 272 9.82 12.47 3.59
CA ALA A 272 9.10 12.65 4.86
C ALA A 272 8.61 14.10 5.03
N GLN A 273 9.50 15.08 4.82
CA GLN A 273 9.17 16.50 4.90
C GLN A 273 8.15 16.93 3.84
N HIS A 274 8.24 16.41 2.61
CA HIS A 274 7.27 16.68 1.55
C HIS A 274 5.87 16.15 1.90
N LEU A 275 5.78 14.94 2.45
CA LEU A 275 4.53 14.33 2.92
C LEU A 275 3.90 15.12 4.08
N SER A 276 4.71 15.71 4.96
CA SER A 276 4.23 16.63 6.01
C SER A 276 3.72 17.96 5.45
N GLY A 277 4.39 18.52 4.44
CA GLY A 277 3.94 19.72 3.72
C GLY A 277 2.58 19.56 3.03
N LEU A 278 2.24 18.33 2.60
CA LEU A 278 0.92 18.00 2.04
C LEU A 278 -0.20 17.95 3.10
N GLY A 279 0.14 17.81 4.39
CA GLY A 279 -0.80 17.91 5.51
C GLY A 279 -1.19 19.36 5.88
N HIS A 280 -0.44 20.36 5.38
CA HIS A 280 -0.69 21.78 5.63
C HIS A 280 -1.54 22.49 4.56
N LEU A 281 -2.07 21.77 3.57
CA LEU A 281 -3.10 22.31 2.66
C LEU A 281 -4.44 22.41 3.39
N ASN A 282 -4.50 23.38 4.29
CA ASN A 282 -5.72 23.98 4.81
C ASN A 282 -6.47 24.56 3.61
N LEU A 283 -7.52 23.88 3.14
CA LEU A 283 -8.48 24.41 2.17
C LEU A 283 -9.32 25.49 2.87
N GLY A 284 -8.67 26.62 3.16
CA GLY A 284 -9.34 27.86 3.52
C GLY A 284 -10.07 28.37 2.30
N TYR A 285 -11.40 28.23 2.30
CA TYR A 285 -12.26 29.04 1.45
C TYR A 285 -12.03 30.51 1.82
N SER A 286 -11.21 31.21 1.04
CA SER A 286 -11.25 32.67 0.98
C SER A 286 -12.51 33.06 0.22
N ALA A 287 -13.57 33.41 0.95
CA ALA A 287 -14.63 34.23 0.36
C ALA A 287 -14.04 35.64 0.11
N PRO A 288 -14.31 36.27 -1.05
CA PRO A 288 -13.83 37.61 -1.32
C PRO A 288 -14.47 38.61 -0.35
N ASN A 289 -13.59 39.40 0.25
CA ASN A 289 -13.89 40.56 1.05
C ASN A 289 -14.37 41.68 0.11
N GLU A 290 -15.65 42.03 0.16
CA GLU A 290 -16.15 43.31 -0.33
C GLU A 290 -16.79 44.04 0.84
N LEU A 291 -15.97 44.87 1.48
CA LEU A 291 -16.38 45.87 2.47
C LEU A 291 -16.76 47.18 1.76
N VAL A 292 -17.60 47.94 2.48
CA VAL A 292 -17.90 49.39 2.42
C VAL A 292 -19.25 49.70 1.75
N ARG A 293 -20.33 49.80 2.53
CA ARG A 293 -20.89 51.00 3.23
C ARG A 293 -21.40 52.09 2.27
N ASP A 294 -22.68 52.45 2.38
CA ASP A 294 -23.16 53.68 3.04
C ASP A 294 -24.71 53.76 2.96
N SER A 295 -25.40 53.91 4.10
CA SER A 295 -26.01 55.16 4.60
C SER A 295 -27.32 55.53 3.88
N GLY A 296 -28.44 55.38 4.61
CA GLY A 296 -29.81 55.75 4.21
C GLY A 296 -30.85 55.07 5.07
#